data_AF-A0A8B4Q9J4-F1
#
_entry.id   AF-A0A8B4Q9J4-F1
#
_cell.length_a   1.000
_cell.length_b   1.000
_cell.length_c   1.000
_cell.angle_alpha   90.00
_cell.angle_beta   90.00
_cell.angle_gamma   90.00
#
_symmetry.space_group_name_H-M   'P 1'
#
loop_
_entity.id
_entity.type
_entity.pdbx_description
1 polymer ?
#
loop_
_entity_poly.entity_id
_entity_poly.type
_entity_poly.pdbx_seq_one_letter_code
_entity_poly.pdbx_strand_id
1 'polypeptide(L)'
;MLLITYYLVNYNWLTKGVEKFISGDLTWAIFVSVITLALISAYTYSIYYLILIIHKLRVSKFGFGSTLIEVGTNESNSVFNRYIDEIIYFFKKTEYKYIIFEDLDRFENLEIYERLKGLNLLLNSNQQLSDRRIVFIYALKDEIFVKKEGTVQVNNRTKFFDFIVPTLNIVHNSNAEEILKQYLTTEIGKTEMKEGLSELFIEDISLFINDMRILINICNEYKIFSEALSNSGINREKLFSFIVYKNMNPFDYSELLNNKGLIFSVLNIVGLENHEFYGKMGGG
;
A
#
# COMPACT_ATOMS: atom_id res chain seq x y z
N MET A 1 -27.94 -21.90 36.05
CA MET A 1 -29.30 -21.30 35.97
C MET A 1 -30.32 -22.30 35.42
N LEU A 2 -30.19 -22.78 34.18
CA LEU A 2 -31.18 -23.68 33.54
C LEU A 2 -31.45 -25.01 34.26
N LEU A 3 -30.43 -25.66 34.84
CA LEU A 3 -30.61 -26.90 35.61
C LEU A 3 -31.33 -26.68 36.95
N ILE A 4 -31.09 -25.54 37.59
CA ILE A 4 -31.71 -25.17 38.87
C ILE A 4 -33.17 -24.78 38.63
N THR A 5 -33.45 -23.97 37.60
CA THR A 5 -34.83 -23.63 37.22
C THR A 5 -35.60 -24.86 36.76
N TYR A 6 -34.99 -25.78 36.02
CA TYR A 6 -35.60 -27.07 35.65
C TYR A 6 -35.94 -27.92 36.88
N TYR A 7 -35.02 -28.05 37.83
CA TYR A 7 -35.24 -28.84 39.04
C TYR A 7 -36.32 -28.22 39.95
N LEU A 8 -36.35 -26.88 40.06
CA LEU A 8 -37.37 -26.15 40.80
C LEU A 8 -38.76 -26.26 40.13
N VAL A 9 -38.87 -26.27 38.80
CA VAL A 9 -40.18 -26.42 38.16
C VAL A 9 -40.69 -27.87 38.27
N ASN A 10 -39.80 -28.86 38.16
CA ASN A 10 -40.20 -30.27 38.08
C ASN A 10 -40.63 -30.90 39.42
N TYR A 11 -40.20 -30.33 40.56
CA TYR A 11 -40.49 -30.91 41.89
C TYR A 11 -41.77 -30.38 42.58
N ASN A 12 -42.54 -29.50 41.93
CA ASN A 12 -43.77 -28.91 42.49
C ASN A 12 -43.60 -28.30 43.91
N TRP A 13 -42.37 -27.91 44.29
CA TRP A 13 -42.06 -27.32 45.60
C TRP A 13 -42.82 -26.00 45.80
N LEU A 14 -42.96 -25.21 44.73
CA LEU A 14 -43.68 -23.94 44.77
C LEU A 14 -45.16 -24.15 45.09
N THR A 15 -45.81 -25.11 44.43
CA THR A 15 -47.23 -25.42 44.65
C THR A 15 -47.48 -26.01 46.03
N LYS A 16 -46.62 -26.91 46.53
CA LYS A 16 -46.73 -27.47 47.89
C LYS A 16 -46.44 -26.42 48.98
N GLY A 17 -45.53 -25.49 48.70
CA GLY A 17 -45.23 -24.36 49.59
C GLY A 17 -46.40 -23.38 49.69
N VAL A 18 -47.06 -23.08 48.56
CA VAL A 18 -48.25 -22.22 48.53
C VAL A 18 -49.45 -22.87 49.22
N GLU A 19 -49.68 -24.18 49.04
CA GLU A 19 -50.75 -24.90 49.76
C GLU A 19 -50.58 -24.88 51.28
N LYS A 20 -49.34 -25.08 51.79
CA LYS A 20 -49.05 -24.96 53.22
C LYS A 20 -49.08 -23.53 53.75
N PHE A 21 -48.74 -22.54 52.91
CA PHE A 21 -48.88 -21.13 53.26
C PHE A 21 -50.35 -20.74 53.47
N ILE A 22 -51.25 -21.23 52.60
CA ILE A 22 -52.69 -21.04 52.71
C ILE A 22 -53.26 -21.75 53.95
N SER A 23 -52.63 -22.82 54.43
CA SER A 23 -53.02 -23.54 55.65
C SER A 23 -52.74 -22.80 56.98
N GLY A 24 -52.11 -21.62 56.93
CA GLY A 24 -51.99 -20.72 58.08
C GLY A 24 -50.82 -20.99 59.04
N ASP A 25 -49.86 -21.84 58.67
CA ASP A 25 -48.67 -22.10 59.48
C ASP A 25 -47.65 -20.95 59.35
N LEU A 26 -47.57 -20.14 60.41
CA LEU A 26 -46.72 -18.95 60.50
C LEU A 26 -45.23 -19.27 60.29
N THR A 27 -44.75 -20.43 60.73
CA THR A 27 -43.33 -20.79 60.62
C THR A 27 -42.92 -21.08 59.18
N TRP A 28 -43.81 -21.75 58.43
CA TRP A 28 -43.62 -22.01 57.01
C TRP A 28 -43.70 -20.74 56.16
N ALA A 29 -44.58 -19.80 56.52
CA ALA A 29 -44.70 -18.51 55.86
C ALA A 29 -43.41 -17.68 55.94
N ILE A 30 -42.79 -17.64 57.13
CA ILE A 30 -41.52 -16.96 57.34
C ILE A 30 -40.41 -17.65 56.52
N PHE A 31 -40.37 -18.99 56.51
CA PHE A 31 -39.36 -19.74 55.76
C PHE A 31 -39.42 -19.47 54.25
N VAL A 32 -40.61 -19.49 53.65
CA VAL A 32 -40.80 -19.24 52.21
C VAL A 32 -40.43 -17.81 51.85
N SER A 33 -40.79 -16.82 52.67
CA SER A 33 -40.47 -15.41 52.41
C SER A 33 -38.96 -15.10 52.50
N VAL A 34 -38.22 -15.76 53.40
CA VAL A 34 -36.76 -15.62 53.48
C VAL A 34 -36.07 -16.20 52.25
N ILE A 35 -36.54 -17.36 51.77
CA ILE A 35 -35.99 -17.98 50.56
C ILE A 35 -36.26 -17.12 49.33
N THR A 36 -37.45 -16.55 49.19
CA THR A 36 -37.77 -15.69 48.03
C THR A 36 -36.92 -14.43 48.02
N LEU A 37 -36.70 -13.79 49.17
CA LEU A 37 -35.79 -12.65 49.30
C LEU A 37 -34.35 -13.01 48.96
N ALA A 38 -33.85 -14.17 49.43
CA ALA A 38 -32.51 -14.64 49.10
C ALA A 38 -32.35 -14.86 47.58
N LEU A 39 -33.34 -15.47 46.92
CA LEU A 39 -33.31 -15.68 45.46
C LEU A 39 -33.34 -14.36 44.68
N ILE A 40 -34.13 -13.38 45.12
CA ILE A 40 -34.17 -12.04 44.51
C ILE A 40 -32.79 -11.38 44.63
N SER A 41 -32.17 -11.44 45.81
CA SER A 41 -30.83 -10.85 46.02
C SER A 41 -29.74 -11.51 45.17
N ALA A 42 -29.79 -12.83 45.00
CA ALA A 42 -28.86 -13.54 44.14
C ALA A 42 -29.06 -13.19 42.66
N TYR A 43 -30.32 -13.01 42.23
CA TYR A 43 -30.65 -12.62 40.86
C TYR A 43 -30.17 -11.19 40.54
N THR A 44 -30.41 -10.23 41.45
CA THR A 44 -29.95 -8.85 41.26
C THR A 44 -28.43 -8.77 41.25
N TYR A 45 -27.74 -9.52 42.11
CA TYR A 45 -26.28 -9.62 42.10
C TYR A 45 -25.74 -10.23 40.80
N SER A 46 -26.38 -11.29 40.29
CA SER A 46 -26.01 -11.90 39.01
C SER A 46 -26.18 -10.95 37.82
N ILE A 47 -27.24 -10.14 37.80
CA ILE A 47 -27.44 -9.11 36.77
C ILE A 47 -26.35 -8.04 36.87
N TYR A 48 -26.02 -7.56 38.07
CA TYR A 48 -24.97 -6.57 38.29
C TYR A 48 -23.61 -7.06 37.74
N TYR A 49 -23.22 -8.30 38.05
CA TYR A 49 -21.99 -8.89 37.50
C TYR A 49 -22.03 -9.04 35.98
N LEU A 50 -23.17 -9.39 35.41
CA LEU A 50 -23.33 -9.51 33.97
C LEU A 50 -23.19 -8.15 33.26
N ILE A 51 -23.74 -7.07 33.85
CA ILE A 51 -23.55 -5.70 33.36
C ILE A 51 -22.06 -5.32 33.41
N LEU A 52 -21.33 -5.65 34.47
CA LEU A 52 -19.89 -5.38 34.57
C LEU A 52 -19.09 -6.11 33.48
N ILE A 53 -19.41 -7.38 33.20
CA ILE A 53 -18.76 -8.17 32.14
C ILE A 53 -19.06 -7.57 30.76
N ILE A 54 -20.32 -7.22 30.47
CA ILE A 54 -20.69 -6.59 29.20
C ILE A 54 -20.01 -5.24 29.04
N HIS A 55 -19.91 -4.44 30.10
CA HIS A 55 -19.21 -3.16 30.06
C HIS A 55 -17.72 -3.34 29.75
N LYS A 56 -17.07 -4.32 30.39
CA LYS A 56 -15.66 -4.69 30.10
C LYS A 56 -15.47 -5.19 28.66
N LEU A 57 -16.42 -5.95 28.11
CA LEU A 57 -16.38 -6.43 26.73
C LEU A 57 -16.67 -5.33 25.70
N ARG A 58 -17.51 -4.34 26.01
CA ARG A 58 -17.82 -3.23 25.10
C ARG A 58 -16.61 -2.33 24.83
N VAL A 59 -15.70 -2.22 25.79
CA VAL A 59 -14.40 -1.53 25.63
C VAL A 59 -13.46 -2.30 24.68
N SER A 60 -13.58 -3.63 24.56
CA SER A 60 -12.73 -4.43 23.68
C SER A 60 -12.94 -4.19 22.17
N LYS A 61 -14.09 -3.65 21.75
CA LYS A 61 -14.32 -3.24 20.35
C LYS A 61 -13.61 -1.93 19.99
N PHE A 62 -13.32 -1.08 20.98
CA PHE A 62 -12.43 0.07 20.84
C PHE A 62 -10.94 -0.36 20.91
N GLY A 63 -10.70 -1.55 21.47
CA GLY A 63 -9.37 -2.12 21.68
C GLY A 63 -8.69 -2.69 20.44
N PHE A 64 -9.39 -3.14 19.40
CA PHE A 64 -8.70 -3.77 18.26
C PHE A 64 -7.75 -2.83 17.52
N GLY A 65 -8.11 -1.56 17.33
CA GLY A 65 -7.23 -0.56 16.72
C GLY A 65 -6.06 -0.17 17.63
N SER A 66 -6.33 0.07 18.92
CA SER A 66 -5.28 0.44 19.89
C SER A 66 -4.36 -0.73 20.23
N THR A 67 -4.88 -1.95 20.38
CA THR A 67 -4.11 -3.18 20.58
C THR A 67 -3.26 -3.51 19.36
N LEU A 68 -3.69 -3.28 18.12
CA LEU A 68 -2.79 -3.42 16.96
C LEU A 68 -1.65 -2.40 16.97
N ILE A 69 -1.87 -1.21 17.53
CA ILE A 69 -0.84 -0.17 17.67
C ILE A 69 0.06 -0.44 18.90
N GLU A 70 -0.44 -1.09 19.95
CA GLU A 70 0.29 -1.45 21.17
C GLU A 70 1.05 -2.80 21.07
N VAL A 71 0.52 -3.80 20.36
CA VAL A 71 1.13 -5.14 20.21
C VAL A 71 2.46 -5.09 19.44
N GLY A 72 2.76 -3.98 18.76
CA GLY A 72 4.08 -3.70 18.20
C GLY A 72 5.13 -3.21 19.20
N THR A 73 4.83 -3.09 20.50
CA THR A 73 5.70 -2.35 21.44
C THR A 73 6.15 -3.18 22.65
N ASN A 74 7.38 -3.67 22.59
CA ASN A 74 8.23 -3.77 23.79
C ASN A 74 9.15 -2.54 23.94
N GLU A 75 9.14 -1.59 22.99
CA GLU A 75 9.96 -0.38 23.09
C GLU A 75 9.21 0.86 22.62
N SER A 76 8.97 1.78 23.57
CA SER A 76 8.68 3.21 23.39
C SER A 76 7.34 3.61 22.72
N ASN A 77 6.70 4.62 23.31
CA ASN A 77 5.51 5.33 22.82
C ASN A 77 5.48 5.46 21.28
N SER A 78 4.67 4.62 20.63
CA SER A 78 4.33 4.71 19.21
C SER A 78 4.06 6.16 18.82
N VAL A 79 4.71 6.64 17.76
CA VAL A 79 4.54 8.01 17.23
C VAL A 79 3.05 8.31 16.99
N PHE A 80 2.28 7.32 16.53
CA PHE A 80 0.84 7.49 16.34
C PHE A 80 0.09 7.67 17.67
N ASN A 81 0.46 6.94 18.72
CA ASN A 81 -0.16 7.13 20.04
C ASN A 81 0.12 8.52 20.61
N ARG A 82 1.31 9.08 20.34
CA ARG A 82 1.66 10.43 20.78
C ARG A 82 0.80 11.49 20.08
N TYR A 83 0.51 11.30 18.80
CA TYR A 83 -0.14 12.32 17.96
C TYR A 83 -1.59 11.98 17.58
N ILE A 84 -2.22 11.02 18.28
CA ILE A 84 -3.53 10.49 17.88
C ILE A 84 -4.60 11.58 17.97
N ASP A 85 -4.54 12.42 19.00
CA ASP A 85 -5.50 13.50 19.22
C ASP A 85 -5.38 14.59 18.14
N GLU A 86 -4.14 14.93 17.74
CA GLU A 86 -3.88 15.87 16.66
C GLU A 86 -4.35 15.32 15.31
N ILE A 87 -4.16 14.03 15.05
CA ILE A 87 -4.64 13.39 13.82
C ILE A 87 -6.18 13.38 13.80
N ILE A 88 -6.83 13.01 14.92
CA ILE A 88 -8.30 13.05 15.03
C ILE A 88 -8.79 14.48 14.82
N TYR A 89 -8.16 15.46 15.46
CA TYR A 89 -8.50 16.87 15.31
C TYR A 89 -8.36 17.35 13.87
N PHE A 90 -7.28 16.96 13.18
CA PHE A 90 -7.08 17.24 11.76
C PHE A 90 -8.24 16.71 10.92
N PHE A 91 -8.65 15.45 11.11
CA PHE A 91 -9.78 14.88 10.37
C PHE A 91 -11.12 15.48 10.76
N LYS A 92 -11.30 15.91 12.02
CA LYS A 92 -12.50 16.61 12.47
C LYS A 92 -12.63 17.99 11.81
N LYS A 93 -11.51 18.69 11.62
CA LYS A 93 -11.49 20.06 11.09
C LYS A 93 -11.51 20.11 9.56
N THR A 94 -10.99 19.09 8.89
CA THR A 94 -10.97 18.97 7.43
C THR A 94 -12.13 18.13 6.93
N GLU A 95 -12.42 18.16 5.63
CA GLU A 95 -13.43 17.29 4.98
C GLU A 95 -12.80 16.10 4.23
N TYR A 96 -11.50 15.87 4.39
CA TYR A 96 -10.79 14.82 3.68
C TYR A 96 -11.33 13.43 4.04
N LYS A 97 -11.56 12.63 2.99
CA LYS A 97 -12.03 11.25 3.06
C LYS A 97 -11.01 10.27 2.52
N TYR A 98 -10.16 10.70 1.59
CA TYR A 98 -9.18 9.87 0.92
C TYR A 98 -7.79 10.41 1.23
N ILE A 99 -6.91 9.54 1.71
CA ILE A 99 -5.48 9.84 1.90
C ILE A 99 -4.70 8.89 1.01
N ILE A 100 -3.90 9.47 0.14
CA ILE A 100 -3.06 8.73 -0.81
C ILE A 100 -1.64 8.72 -0.25
N PHE A 101 -1.11 7.52 -0.05
CA PHE A 101 0.28 7.30 0.32
C PHE A 101 1.05 6.85 -0.92
N GLU A 102 2.01 7.67 -1.34
CA GLU A 102 2.96 7.38 -2.41
C GLU A 102 4.34 7.11 -1.81
N ASP A 103 5.17 6.36 -2.52
CA ASP A 103 6.59 6.11 -2.21
C ASP A 103 6.90 5.51 -0.81
N LEU A 104 5.89 4.92 -0.14
CA LEU A 104 6.11 4.21 1.13
C LEU A 104 6.95 2.93 0.96
N ASP A 105 6.98 2.38 -0.25
CA ASP A 105 7.76 1.20 -0.60
C ASP A 105 9.28 1.40 -0.42
N ARG A 106 9.78 2.64 -0.46
CA ARG A 106 11.19 2.98 -0.28
C ARG A 106 11.77 2.57 1.09
N PHE A 107 10.93 2.47 2.11
CA PHE A 107 11.36 2.11 3.46
C PHE A 107 11.59 0.61 3.65
N GLU A 108 11.18 -0.23 2.69
CA GLU A 108 11.30 -1.70 2.73
C GLU A 108 10.80 -2.33 4.06
N ASN A 109 9.86 -1.68 4.75
CA ASN A 109 9.37 -2.09 6.07
C ASN A 109 7.86 -2.34 6.06
N LEU A 110 7.47 -3.62 6.14
CA LEU A 110 6.08 -4.04 6.16
C LEU A 110 5.29 -3.57 7.40
N GLU A 111 5.98 -3.28 8.50
CA GLU A 111 5.37 -2.80 9.74
C GLU A 111 4.65 -1.46 9.55
N ILE A 112 5.13 -0.63 8.61
CA ILE A 112 4.50 0.66 8.28
C ILE A 112 3.04 0.44 7.85
N TYR A 113 2.77 -0.58 7.04
CA TYR A 113 1.40 -0.87 6.56
C TYR A 113 0.50 -1.42 7.67
N GLU A 114 1.05 -2.22 8.60
CA GLU A 114 0.29 -2.70 9.77
C GLU A 114 -0.12 -1.54 10.66
N ARG A 115 0.81 -0.61 10.92
CA ARG A 115 0.54 0.57 11.74
C ARG A 115 -0.47 1.52 11.07
N LEU A 116 -0.35 1.75 9.76
CA LEU A 116 -1.30 2.58 9.01
C LEU A 116 -2.70 1.94 8.94
N LYS A 117 -2.79 0.62 8.82
CA LYS A 117 -4.06 -0.10 8.95
C LYS A 117 -4.68 0.09 10.34
N GLY A 118 -3.88 -0.04 11.40
CA GLY A 118 -4.31 0.23 12.77
C GLY A 118 -4.84 1.66 12.95
N LEU A 119 -4.12 2.65 12.42
CA LEU A 119 -4.56 4.05 12.44
C LEU A 119 -5.88 4.25 11.68
N ASN A 120 -6.01 3.70 10.48
CA ASN A 120 -7.24 3.82 9.69
C ASN A 120 -8.46 3.23 10.43
N LEU A 121 -8.27 2.08 11.09
CA LEU A 121 -9.31 1.47 11.92
C LEU A 121 -9.69 2.36 13.10
N LEU A 122 -8.72 2.95 13.80
CA LEU A 122 -8.99 3.89 14.90
C LEU A 122 -9.79 5.10 14.43
N LEU A 123 -9.39 5.72 13.32
CA LEU A 123 -10.07 6.89 12.78
C LEU A 123 -11.53 6.58 12.42
N ASN A 124 -11.78 5.46 11.74
CA ASN A 124 -13.13 5.04 11.35
C ASN A 124 -13.98 4.50 12.51
N SER A 125 -13.35 4.13 13.64
CA SER A 125 -14.07 3.71 14.86
C SER A 125 -14.39 4.88 15.79
N ASN A 126 -13.84 6.07 15.52
CA ASN A 126 -14.02 7.24 16.36
C ASN A 126 -15.39 7.90 16.10
N GLN A 127 -16.20 8.03 17.16
CA GLN A 127 -17.52 8.67 17.07
C GLN A 127 -17.48 10.13 16.61
N GLN A 128 -16.36 10.83 16.84
CA GLN A 128 -16.20 12.21 16.39
C GLN A 128 -16.05 12.36 14.87
N LEU A 129 -15.77 11.24 14.17
CA LEU A 129 -15.54 11.18 12.72
C LEU A 129 -16.57 10.28 12.02
N SER A 130 -17.68 9.94 12.69
CA SER A 130 -18.66 8.97 12.18
C SER A 130 -19.51 9.48 11.01
N ASP A 131 -19.40 10.77 10.66
CA ASP A 131 -20.07 11.40 9.53
C ASP A 131 -19.52 10.95 8.16
N ARG A 132 -18.33 10.32 8.15
CA ARG A 132 -17.71 9.84 6.91
C ARG A 132 -16.82 8.62 7.13
N ARG A 133 -16.53 7.93 6.03
CA ARG A 133 -15.50 6.89 5.96
C ARG A 133 -14.18 7.50 5.51
N ILE A 134 -13.12 7.27 6.27
CA ILE A 134 -11.74 7.66 5.92
C ILE A 134 -11.06 6.46 5.26
N VAL A 135 -10.57 6.63 4.04
CA VAL A 135 -9.99 5.58 3.21
C VAL A 135 -8.52 5.90 2.96
N PHE A 136 -7.65 4.95 3.30
CA PHE A 136 -6.23 5.03 2.97
C PHE A 136 -6.00 4.28 1.66
N ILE A 137 -5.40 4.96 0.69
CA ILE A 137 -5.07 4.46 -0.63
C ILE A 137 -3.54 4.41 -0.71
N TYR A 138 -3.00 3.31 -1.24
CA TYR A 138 -1.56 3.10 -1.30
C TYR A 138 -1.14 2.89 -2.76
N ALA A 139 -0.19 3.68 -3.25
CA ALA A 139 0.46 3.48 -4.53
C ALA A 139 1.80 2.78 -4.29
N LEU A 140 1.85 1.47 -4.53
CA LEU A 140 2.96 0.60 -4.13
C LEU A 140 3.43 -0.25 -5.31
N LYS A 141 4.73 -0.55 -5.35
CA LYS A 141 5.28 -1.59 -6.23
C LYS A 141 4.92 -2.98 -5.72
N ASP A 142 4.73 -3.90 -6.66
CA ASP A 142 4.41 -5.30 -6.35
C ASP A 142 5.51 -6.04 -5.57
N GLU A 143 6.75 -5.59 -5.72
CA GLU A 143 7.96 -6.22 -5.18
C GLU A 143 8.10 -6.08 -3.67
N ILE A 144 7.42 -5.13 -3.03
CA ILE A 144 7.57 -4.89 -1.58
C ILE A 144 7.15 -6.08 -0.71
N PHE A 145 6.33 -6.97 -1.27
CA PHE A 145 5.86 -8.18 -0.58
C PHE A 145 6.75 -9.40 -0.86
N VAL A 146 7.84 -9.22 -1.60
CA VAL A 146 8.84 -10.25 -1.88
C VAL A 146 10.06 -9.99 -0.99
N LYS A 147 10.43 -10.94 -0.13
CA LYS A 147 11.67 -10.83 0.66
C LYS A 147 12.89 -10.94 -0.27
N LYS A 148 13.91 -10.12 0.01
CA LYS A 148 15.23 -10.06 -0.69
C LYS A 148 15.99 -11.39 -0.80
N GLU A 149 15.62 -12.44 -0.06
CA GLU A 149 16.34 -13.73 -0.03
C GLU A 149 15.66 -14.88 -0.80
N GLY A 150 14.68 -14.62 -1.66
CA GLY A 150 14.01 -15.66 -2.45
C GLY A 150 13.17 -16.65 -1.63
N THR A 151 13.22 -16.55 -0.30
CA THR A 151 12.27 -17.21 0.60
C THR A 151 10.97 -16.42 0.53
N VAL A 152 10.06 -16.95 -0.27
CA VAL A 152 8.73 -16.39 -0.44
C VAL A 152 7.95 -16.55 0.87
N GLN A 153 8.11 -15.61 1.80
CA GLN A 153 6.98 -15.29 2.67
C GLN A 153 6.01 -14.55 1.76
N VAL A 154 5.10 -15.31 1.14
CA VAL A 154 3.85 -14.78 0.58
C VAL A 154 3.07 -14.26 1.78
N ASN A 155 3.51 -13.16 2.36
CA ASN A 155 2.71 -12.38 3.29
C ASN A 155 1.54 -11.92 2.43
N ASN A 156 0.45 -12.67 2.53
CA ASN A 156 -0.72 -12.54 1.67
C ASN A 156 -1.08 -11.05 1.66
N ARG A 157 -0.94 -10.36 0.50
CA ARG A 157 -1.09 -8.90 0.39
C ARG A 157 -2.45 -8.43 0.95
N THR A 158 -3.42 -9.34 0.95
CA THR A 158 -4.76 -9.24 1.56
C THR A 158 -4.75 -9.07 3.09
N LYS A 159 -3.66 -9.40 3.79
CA LYS A 159 -3.50 -9.13 5.24
C LYS A 159 -3.47 -7.62 5.49
N PHE A 160 -2.80 -6.87 4.62
CA PHE A 160 -2.59 -5.44 4.78
C PHE A 160 -3.70 -4.61 4.14
N PHE A 161 -4.24 -5.07 2.99
CA PHE A 161 -5.24 -4.30 2.23
C PHE A 161 -6.57 -5.02 2.13
N ASP A 162 -7.64 -4.25 2.29
CA ASP A 162 -9.00 -4.74 2.12
C ASP A 162 -9.36 -4.93 0.63
N PHE A 163 -8.70 -4.18 -0.26
CA PHE A 163 -8.89 -4.26 -1.71
C PHE A 163 -7.62 -3.84 -2.46
N ILE A 164 -7.34 -4.47 -3.61
CA ILE A 164 -6.17 -4.20 -4.45
C ILE A 164 -6.66 -3.89 -5.87
N VAL A 165 -6.31 -2.71 -6.38
CA VAL A 165 -6.54 -2.32 -7.78
C VAL A 165 -5.29 -2.68 -8.58
N PRO A 166 -5.36 -3.58 -9.58
CA PRO A 166 -4.21 -3.83 -10.44
C PRO A 166 -3.93 -2.60 -11.30
N THR A 167 -2.66 -2.24 -11.44
CA THR A 167 -2.23 -1.20 -12.39
C THR A 167 -1.80 -1.86 -13.70
N LEU A 168 -2.15 -1.23 -14.83
CA LEU A 168 -1.61 -1.57 -16.14
C LEU A 168 -0.56 -0.53 -16.49
N ASN A 169 0.66 -0.95 -16.85
CA ASN A 169 1.61 0.01 -17.41
C ASN A 169 1.07 0.49 -18.75
N ILE A 170 1.06 1.81 -18.94
CA ILE A 170 0.57 2.44 -20.17
C ILE A 170 1.60 2.24 -21.30
N VAL A 171 2.89 2.17 -20.96
CA VAL A 171 3.97 1.85 -21.90
C VAL A 171 4.43 0.41 -21.66
N HIS A 172 4.41 -0.37 -22.72
CA HIS A 172 4.96 -1.71 -22.86
C HIS A 172 5.63 -1.81 -24.22
N ASN A 173 6.53 -2.77 -24.39
CA ASN A 173 7.24 -2.96 -25.67
C ASN A 173 6.29 -3.08 -26.88
N SER A 174 5.04 -3.55 -26.67
CA SER A 174 4.02 -3.70 -27.72
C SER A 174 3.32 -2.40 -28.12
N ASN A 175 3.42 -1.31 -27.36
CA ASN A 175 2.79 -0.02 -27.68
C ASN A 175 3.71 1.19 -27.51
N ALA A 176 4.96 0.97 -27.08
CA ALA A 176 5.96 2.00 -26.89
C ALA A 176 6.22 2.79 -28.18
N GLU A 177 6.13 2.13 -29.34
CA GLU A 177 6.28 2.76 -30.66
C GLU A 177 5.28 3.89 -30.89
N GLU A 178 3.98 3.58 -30.76
CA GLU A 178 2.90 4.55 -30.98
C GLU A 178 3.00 5.71 -29.98
N ILE A 179 3.29 5.39 -28.73
CA ILE A 179 3.45 6.39 -27.66
C ILE A 179 4.67 7.28 -27.95
N LEU A 180 5.81 6.70 -28.37
CA LEU A 180 7.02 7.43 -28.72
C LEU A 180 6.76 8.38 -29.90
N LYS A 181 6.09 7.89 -30.96
CA LYS A 181 5.70 8.71 -32.12
C LYS A 181 4.79 9.87 -31.71
N GLN A 182 3.83 9.62 -30.83
CA GLN A 182 2.92 10.65 -30.31
C GLN A 182 3.66 11.73 -29.54
N TYR A 183 4.55 11.34 -28.62
CA TYR A 183 5.34 12.29 -27.83
C TYR A 183 6.32 13.07 -28.69
N LEU A 184 7.08 12.42 -29.57
CA LEU A 184 8.00 13.11 -30.49
C LEU A 184 7.26 14.08 -31.40
N THR A 185 6.12 13.66 -31.96
CA THR A 185 5.28 14.55 -32.79
C THR A 185 4.79 15.76 -32.01
N THR A 186 4.49 15.60 -30.72
CA THR A 186 4.06 16.69 -29.84
C THR A 186 5.20 17.65 -29.52
N GLU A 187 6.39 17.12 -29.24
CA GLU A 187 7.53 17.92 -28.75
C GLU A 187 8.31 18.64 -29.85
N ILE A 188 8.54 18.00 -31.00
CA ILE A 188 9.34 18.55 -32.11
C ILE A 188 8.55 18.71 -33.42
N GLY A 189 7.29 18.27 -33.46
CA GLY A 189 6.47 18.36 -34.66
C GLY A 189 6.67 17.19 -35.64
N LYS A 190 5.60 16.87 -36.38
CA LYS A 190 5.54 15.71 -37.28
C LYS A 190 6.57 15.74 -38.41
N THR A 191 6.83 16.92 -38.97
CA THR A 191 7.75 17.10 -40.11
C THR A 191 9.20 16.88 -39.67
N GLU A 192 9.62 17.54 -38.58
CA GLU A 192 10.99 17.40 -38.07
C GLU A 192 11.30 15.99 -37.58
N MET A 193 10.29 15.32 -36.98
CA MET A 193 10.40 13.92 -36.60
C MET A 193 10.64 13.04 -37.82
N LYS A 194 9.80 13.13 -38.86
CA LYS A 194 9.92 12.27 -40.06
C LYS A 194 11.18 12.51 -40.88
N GLU A 195 11.65 13.75 -40.92
CA GLU A 195 12.90 14.09 -41.61
C GLU A 195 14.15 13.70 -40.81
N GLY A 196 14.04 13.65 -39.49
CA GLY A 196 15.16 13.37 -38.61
C GLY A 196 15.30 11.93 -38.15
N LEU A 197 14.20 11.20 -38.04
CA LEU A 197 14.13 9.85 -37.49
C LEU A 197 13.28 8.99 -38.43
N SER A 198 13.87 7.92 -38.98
CA SER A 198 13.12 7.00 -39.84
C SER A 198 12.09 6.18 -39.04
N GLU A 199 11.02 5.75 -39.71
CA GLU A 199 9.96 4.96 -39.06
C GLU A 199 10.52 3.66 -38.47
N LEU A 200 11.35 2.95 -39.25
CA LEU A 200 12.02 1.71 -38.85
C LEU A 200 12.93 1.92 -37.62
N PHE A 201 13.64 3.04 -37.57
CA PHE A 201 14.48 3.37 -36.42
C PHE A 201 13.68 3.58 -35.14
N ILE A 202 12.53 4.26 -35.23
CA ILE A 202 11.62 4.47 -34.09
C ILE A 202 11.04 3.13 -33.63
N GLU A 203 10.60 2.29 -34.57
CA GLU A 203 10.12 0.93 -34.30
C GLU A 203 11.17 0.12 -33.54
N ASP A 204 12.39 0.03 -34.06
CA ASP A 204 13.48 -0.75 -33.47
C ASP A 204 13.84 -0.29 -32.05
N ILE A 205 13.98 1.03 -31.84
CA ILE A 205 14.36 1.57 -30.53
C ILE A 205 13.21 1.41 -29.51
N SER A 206 11.97 1.58 -29.94
CA SER A 206 10.82 1.55 -29.03
C SER A 206 10.68 0.22 -28.29
N LEU A 207 11.13 -0.89 -28.88
CA LEU A 207 11.12 -2.23 -28.27
C LEU A 207 11.95 -2.30 -26.98
N PHE A 208 12.92 -1.41 -26.83
CA PHE A 208 13.79 -1.35 -25.65
C PHE A 208 13.27 -0.42 -24.56
N ILE A 209 12.28 0.43 -24.84
CA ILE A 209 11.75 1.42 -23.90
C ILE A 209 10.47 0.89 -23.26
N ASN A 210 10.57 0.48 -21.99
CA ASN A 210 9.46 -0.14 -21.25
C ASN A 210 8.93 0.71 -20.08
N ASP A 211 9.54 1.86 -19.79
CA ASP A 211 9.11 2.78 -18.73
C ASP A 211 8.75 4.13 -19.36
N MET A 212 7.54 4.60 -19.01
CA MET A 212 6.98 5.85 -19.52
C MET A 212 7.79 7.09 -19.09
N ARG A 213 8.35 7.10 -17.87
CA ARG A 213 9.19 8.21 -17.41
C ARG A 213 10.49 8.26 -18.22
N ILE A 214 11.06 7.10 -18.54
CA ILE A 214 12.23 7.01 -19.42
C ILE A 214 11.88 7.53 -20.83
N LEU A 215 10.75 7.09 -21.39
CA LEU A 215 10.27 7.55 -22.70
C LEU A 215 10.13 9.08 -22.76
N ILE A 216 9.42 9.67 -21.79
CA ILE A 216 9.26 11.13 -21.71
C ILE A 216 10.62 11.80 -21.60
N ASN A 217 11.51 11.31 -20.74
CA ASN A 217 12.81 11.95 -20.55
C ASN A 217 13.67 11.89 -21.80
N ILE A 218 13.63 10.77 -22.54
CA ILE A 218 14.28 10.64 -23.85
C ILE A 218 13.76 11.69 -24.84
N CYS A 219 12.44 11.83 -24.98
CA CYS A 219 11.84 12.83 -25.88
C CYS A 219 12.21 14.26 -25.49
N ASN A 220 12.14 14.58 -24.19
CA ASN A 220 12.48 15.91 -23.67
C ASN A 220 13.95 16.25 -23.89
N GLU A 221 14.86 15.32 -23.57
CA GLU A 221 16.29 15.53 -23.81
C GLU A 221 16.57 15.65 -25.31
N TYR A 222 15.95 14.81 -26.14
CA TYR A 222 16.12 14.88 -27.58
C TYR A 222 15.75 16.24 -28.13
N LYS A 223 14.59 16.80 -27.76
CA LYS A 223 14.17 18.15 -28.13
C LYS A 223 15.25 19.19 -27.82
N ILE A 224 15.75 19.18 -26.57
CA ILE A 224 16.77 20.13 -26.11
C ILE A 224 18.06 19.98 -26.93
N PHE A 225 18.54 18.76 -27.12
CA PHE A 225 19.79 18.52 -27.84
C PHE A 225 19.66 18.74 -29.35
N SER A 226 18.51 18.40 -29.96
CA SER A 226 18.28 18.60 -31.40
C SER A 226 18.24 20.08 -31.77
N GLU A 227 17.67 20.91 -30.90
CA GLU A 227 17.67 22.37 -31.06
C GLU A 227 19.09 22.93 -30.89
N ALA A 228 19.78 22.55 -29.81
CA ALA A 228 21.12 23.03 -29.50
C ALA A 228 22.18 22.63 -30.55
N LEU A 229 22.01 21.47 -31.19
CA LEU A 229 22.95 20.91 -32.18
C LEU A 229 22.44 21.03 -33.62
N SER A 230 21.42 21.84 -33.87
CA SER A 230 20.79 22.02 -35.19
C SER A 230 21.79 22.32 -36.33
N ASN A 231 22.86 23.06 -36.06
CA ASN A 231 23.89 23.44 -37.04
C ASN A 231 25.16 22.56 -37.02
N SER A 232 25.18 21.49 -36.23
CA SER A 232 26.39 20.67 -36.02
C SER A 232 26.67 19.67 -37.15
N GLY A 233 25.69 19.40 -38.02
CA GLY A 233 25.77 18.32 -39.01
C GLY A 233 25.71 16.91 -38.42
N ILE A 234 25.47 16.77 -37.12
CA ILE A 234 25.31 15.48 -36.45
C ILE A 234 24.04 14.80 -36.95
N ASN A 235 24.16 13.51 -37.29
CA ASN A 235 23.02 12.69 -37.68
C ASN A 235 22.02 12.57 -36.50
N ARG A 236 20.75 12.87 -36.77
CA ARG A 236 19.68 12.92 -35.76
C ARG A 236 19.38 11.55 -35.13
N GLU A 237 19.42 10.46 -35.88
CA GLU A 237 19.26 9.10 -35.35
C GLU A 237 20.42 8.72 -34.41
N LYS A 238 21.66 9.11 -34.74
CA LYS A 238 22.82 8.91 -33.84
C LYS A 238 22.66 9.72 -32.54
N LEU A 239 22.20 10.97 -32.65
CA LEU A 239 21.92 11.80 -31.48
C LEU A 239 20.83 11.17 -30.61
N PHE A 240 19.72 10.75 -31.21
CA PHE A 240 18.63 10.09 -30.51
C PHE A 240 19.08 8.78 -29.84
N SER A 241 19.83 7.95 -30.56
CA SER A 241 20.42 6.70 -30.02
C SER A 241 21.28 6.97 -28.79
N PHE A 242 22.09 8.02 -28.82
CA PHE A 242 22.95 8.40 -27.71
C PHE A 242 22.13 8.84 -26.47
N ILE A 243 21.03 9.56 -26.68
CA ILE A 243 20.13 10.00 -25.61
C ILE A 243 19.36 8.80 -25.03
N VAL A 244 18.88 7.89 -25.88
CA VAL A 244 18.27 6.62 -25.44
C VAL A 244 19.26 5.84 -24.58
N TYR A 245 20.50 5.67 -25.05
CA TYR A 245 21.55 4.99 -24.29
C TYR A 245 21.79 5.64 -22.92
N LYS A 246 21.97 6.96 -22.88
CA LYS A 246 22.16 7.73 -21.64
C LYS A 246 21.04 7.48 -20.63
N ASN A 247 19.80 7.43 -21.09
CA ASN A 247 18.62 7.27 -20.24
C ASN A 247 18.40 5.82 -19.78
N MET A 248 18.65 4.85 -20.65
CA MET A 248 18.48 3.43 -20.35
C MET A 248 19.60 2.88 -19.46
N ASN A 249 20.85 3.37 -19.66
CA ASN A 249 22.03 2.89 -18.95
C ASN A 249 22.85 4.06 -18.36
N PRO A 250 22.31 4.79 -17.37
CA PRO A 250 22.96 5.98 -16.81
C PRO A 250 24.32 5.68 -16.15
N PHE A 251 24.47 4.48 -15.58
CA PHE A 251 25.75 4.06 -14.98
C PHE A 251 26.84 3.87 -16.03
N ASP A 252 26.58 3.11 -17.10
CA ASP A 252 27.57 2.90 -18.18
C ASP A 252 27.84 4.21 -18.93
N TYR A 253 26.84 5.08 -19.08
CA TYR A 253 27.03 6.43 -19.62
C TYR A 253 28.00 7.26 -18.78
N SER A 254 27.89 7.21 -17.45
CA SER A 254 28.83 7.89 -16.55
C SER A 254 30.26 7.34 -16.68
N GLU A 255 30.41 6.03 -16.89
CA GLU A 255 31.71 5.41 -17.16
C GLU A 255 32.28 5.82 -18.52
N LEU A 256 31.43 5.92 -19.55
CA LEU A 256 31.82 6.35 -20.90
C LEU A 256 32.47 7.73 -20.88
N LEU A 257 31.96 8.67 -20.07
CA LEU A 257 32.55 10.00 -19.89
C LEU A 257 33.96 9.97 -19.30
N ASN A 258 34.30 8.89 -18.58
CA ASN A 258 35.62 8.65 -18.01
C ASN A 258 36.50 7.72 -18.88
N ASN A 259 36.11 7.49 -20.15
CA ASN A 259 36.76 6.53 -21.06
C ASN A 259 36.80 5.10 -20.50
N LYS A 260 35.71 4.68 -19.87
CA LYS A 260 35.52 3.34 -19.28
C LYS A 260 34.15 2.80 -19.64
N GLY A 261 33.87 1.56 -19.21
CA GLY A 261 32.57 0.92 -19.40
C GLY A 261 32.48 0.02 -20.63
N LEU A 262 31.33 -0.62 -20.77
CA LEU A 262 31.06 -1.60 -21.84
C LEU A 262 31.04 -0.92 -23.20
N ILE A 263 30.28 0.17 -23.34
CA ILE A 263 30.17 0.87 -24.62
C ILE A 263 31.50 1.47 -25.06
N PHE A 264 32.30 2.04 -24.14
CA PHE A 264 33.64 2.54 -24.49
C PHE A 264 34.53 1.42 -25.06
N SER A 265 34.50 0.25 -24.42
CA SER A 265 35.28 -0.91 -24.85
C SER A 265 34.86 -1.37 -26.25
N VAL A 266 33.56 -1.45 -26.52
CA VAL A 266 33.02 -1.80 -27.84
C VAL A 266 33.40 -0.76 -28.90
N LEU A 267 33.24 0.53 -28.60
CA LEU A 267 33.60 1.62 -29.52
C LEU A 267 35.10 1.62 -29.83
N ASN A 268 35.95 1.31 -28.85
CA ASN A 268 37.39 1.21 -29.05
C ASN A 268 37.76 0.02 -29.94
N ILE A 269 37.12 -1.15 -29.76
CA ILE A 269 37.33 -2.32 -30.61
C ILE A 269 36.90 -2.01 -32.06
N VAL A 270 35.70 -1.47 -32.25
CA VAL A 270 35.18 -1.11 -33.59
C VAL A 270 36.02 0.00 -34.22
N GLY A 271 36.54 0.94 -33.42
CA GLY A 271 37.46 1.97 -33.88
C GLY A 271 38.79 1.39 -34.39
N LEU A 272 39.34 0.38 -33.70
CA LEU A 272 40.57 -0.32 -34.08
C LEU A 272 40.39 -1.13 -35.37
N GLU A 273 39.27 -1.84 -35.53
CA GLU A 273 38.98 -2.60 -36.76
C GLU A 273 38.86 -1.69 -37.98
N ASN A 274 38.22 -0.53 -37.84
CA ASN A 274 38.15 0.45 -38.94
C ASN A 274 39.53 1.03 -39.29
N HIS A 275 40.40 1.28 -38.30
CA HIS A 275 41.76 1.74 -38.56
C HIS A 275 42.64 0.70 -39.29
N GLU A 276 42.51 -0.59 -38.97
CA GLU A 276 43.21 -1.66 -39.71
C GLU A 276 42.68 -1.83 -41.15
N PHE A 277 41.38 -1.60 -41.38
CA PHE A 277 40.76 -1.71 -42.69
C PHE A 277 41.19 -0.58 -43.64
N TYR A 278 41.29 0.66 -43.16
CA TYR A 278 41.81 1.79 -43.94
C TYR A 278 43.34 1.75 -44.12
N GLY A 279 44.08 1.17 -43.16
CA GLY A 279 45.53 0.95 -43.30
C GLY A 279 45.91 -0.04 -44.41
N LYS A 280 45.03 -0.98 -44.76
CA LYS A 280 45.24 -1.95 -45.85
C LYS A 280 44.83 -1.46 -47.24
N MET A 281 44.01 -0.41 -47.34
CA MET A 281 43.59 0.17 -48.64
C MET A 281 44.45 1.36 -49.10
N GLY A 282 45.37 1.86 -48.26
CA GLY A 282 46.29 2.95 -48.60
C GLY A 282 47.68 2.52 -49.08
N GLY A 283 47.91 1.22 -49.29
CA GLY A 283 49.18 0.65 -49.74
C GLY A 283 49.00 -0.22 -50.98
N GLY A 284 48.87 0.42 -52.14
CA GLY A 284 48.79 -0.21 -53.45
C GLY A 284 48.90 0.82 -54.56
#